data_AF-A0A7C7WNR2-F1
#
_entry.id   AF-A0A7C7WNR2-F1
#
_cell.length_a   1.000
_cell.length_b   1.000
_cell.length_c   1.000
_cell.angle_alpha   90.00
_cell.angle_beta   90.00
_cell.angle_gamma   90.00
#
_symmetry.space_group_name_H-M   'P 1'
#
loop_
_entity.id
_entity.type
_entity.pdbx_description
1 polymer ?
#
loop_
_entity_poly.entity_id
_entity_poly.type
_entity_poly.pdbx_seq_one_letter_code
_entity_poly.pdbx_strand_id
1 'polypeptide(L)'
;MILVDTSAWVEFDRATDSPADRRLTNLIAAEQDIAVTEPVIMEVVAGARDARREASLRRLLDRCRLLRFDAAADFDAAADIYRACRRAGVTPRGMIDCMIASVARRHRASLLACDADLERVAHVMGITLDGPQEDI
;
A
#
# COMPACT_ATOMS: atom_id res chain seq x y z
N MET A 1 6.89 -10.39 2.82
CA MET A 1 6.91 -8.92 2.94
C MET A 1 5.61 -8.38 2.36
N ILE A 2 4.94 -7.51 3.11
CA ILE A 2 3.63 -6.96 2.78
C ILE A 2 3.79 -5.44 2.63
N LEU A 3 3.58 -4.91 1.42
CA LEU A 3 3.49 -3.48 1.19
C LEU A 3 2.09 -3.02 1.58
N VAL A 4 1.99 -2.13 2.55
CA VAL A 4 0.70 -1.63 3.06
C VAL A 4 0.40 -0.30 2.40
N ASP A 5 -0.74 -0.20 1.72
CA ASP A 5 -1.21 1.00 1.05
C ASP A 5 -1.77 2.03 2.05
N THR A 6 -1.83 3.29 1.63
CA THR A 6 -2.44 4.40 2.36
C THR A 6 -3.86 4.06 2.83
N SER A 7 -4.68 3.44 1.99
CA SER A 7 -6.05 3.08 2.34
C SER A 7 -6.12 2.19 3.59
N ALA A 8 -5.25 1.19 3.71
CA ALA A 8 -5.19 0.32 4.88
C ALA A 8 -4.67 1.05 6.13
N TRP A 9 -3.68 1.93 5.97
CA TRP A 9 -3.21 2.80 7.06
C TRP A 9 -4.30 3.74 7.57
N VAL A 10 -5.16 4.26 6.68
CA VAL A 10 -6.27 5.14 7.05
C VAL A 10 -7.33 4.38 7.85
N GLU A 11 -7.64 3.15 7.47
CA GLU A 11 -8.56 2.29 8.23
C GLU A 11 -8.02 2.00 9.64
N PHE A 12 -6.75 1.63 9.74
CA PHE A 12 -6.05 1.45 11.03
C PHE A 12 -6.03 2.74 11.86
N ASP A 13 -5.72 3.88 11.25
CA ASP A 13 -5.65 5.17 11.94
C ASP A 13 -6.98 5.56 12.59
N ARG A 14 -8.08 5.21 11.90
CA ARG A 14 -9.46 5.48 12.32
C ARG A 14 -10.04 4.40 13.23
N ALA A 15 -9.35 3.28 13.43
CA ALA A 15 -9.82 2.12 14.19
C ALA A 15 -11.21 1.67 13.73
N THR A 16 -11.38 1.45 12.43
CA THR A 16 -12.69 1.18 11.82
C THR A 16 -13.21 -0.23 12.08
N ASP A 17 -12.39 -1.15 12.60
CA ASP A 17 -12.67 -2.58 12.66
C ASP A 17 -13.02 -3.16 11.27
N SER A 18 -12.48 -2.56 10.20
CA SER A 18 -12.53 -3.16 8.87
C SER A 18 -11.56 -4.35 8.78
N PRO A 19 -11.71 -5.24 7.78
CA PRO A 19 -10.73 -6.31 7.57
C PRO A 19 -9.29 -5.80 7.43
N ALA A 20 -9.09 -4.65 6.79
CA ALA A 20 -7.78 -4.03 6.62
C ALA A 20 -7.20 -3.51 7.95
N ASP A 21 -8.03 -2.87 8.78
CA ASP A 21 -7.65 -2.43 10.13
C ASP A 21 -7.22 -3.64 10.98
N ARG A 22 -8.09 -4.66 11.10
CA ARG A 22 -7.77 -5.88 11.87
C ARG A 22 -6.50 -6.54 11.36
N ARG A 23 -6.35 -6.66 10.04
CA ARG A 23 -5.17 -7.27 9.44
C ARG A 23 -3.90 -6.48 9.78
N LEU A 24 -3.90 -5.17 9.59
CA LEU A 24 -2.73 -4.33 9.89
C LEU A 24 -2.39 -4.35 11.39
N THR A 25 -3.41 -4.29 12.26
CA THR A 25 -3.26 -4.43 13.72
C THR A 25 -2.55 -5.74 14.08
N ASN A 26 -2.99 -6.86 13.50
CA ASN A 26 -2.39 -8.17 13.74
C ASN A 26 -0.95 -8.24 13.21
N LEU A 27 -0.67 -7.69 12.03
CA LEU A 27 0.68 -7.68 11.45
C LEU A 27 1.65 -6.86 12.32
N ILE A 28 1.21 -5.72 12.85
CA ILE A 28 2.02 -4.87 13.75
C ILE A 28 2.28 -5.61 15.08
N ALA A 29 1.23 -6.21 15.66
CA ALA A 29 1.34 -6.93 16.93
C ALA A 29 2.24 -8.16 16.84
N ALA A 30 2.23 -8.85 15.70
CA ALA A 30 3.05 -10.03 15.42
C ALA A 30 4.44 -9.68 14.85
N GLU A 31 4.83 -8.40 14.85
CA GLU A 31 6.11 -7.89 14.35
C GLU A 31 6.48 -8.45 12.95
N GLN A 32 5.48 -8.57 12.07
CA GLN A 32 5.67 -9.09 10.72
C GLN A 32 6.44 -8.09 9.85
N ASP A 33 7.03 -8.59 8.75
CA ASP A 33 7.78 -7.78 7.78
C ASP A 33 6.84 -6.92 6.92
N ILE A 34 6.44 -5.78 7.49
CA ILE A 34 5.61 -4.74 6.89
C ILE A 34 6.50 -3.71 6.20
N ALA A 35 6.11 -3.38 4.98
CA ALA A 35 6.76 -2.39 4.14
C ALA A 35 5.85 -1.20 3.82
N VAL A 36 6.49 -0.06 3.55
CA VAL A 36 5.87 1.17 3.04
C VAL A 36 6.73 1.73 1.90
N THR A 37 6.17 2.63 1.10
CA THR A 37 6.90 3.39 0.07
C THR A 37 6.66 4.88 0.25
N GLU A 38 7.44 5.73 -0.41
CA GLU A 38 7.44 7.18 -0.21
C GLU A 38 6.05 7.83 -0.38
N PRO A 39 5.22 7.49 -1.41
CA PRO A 39 3.89 8.07 -1.54
C PRO A 39 2.95 7.66 -0.40
N VAL A 40 3.05 6.41 0.08
CA VAL A 40 2.25 5.96 1.22
C VAL A 40 2.58 6.77 2.46
N ILE A 41 3.87 6.97 2.74
CA ILE A 41 4.31 7.80 3.86
C ILE A 41 3.76 9.23 3.72
N MET A 42 3.90 9.81 2.52
CA MET A 42 3.46 11.16 2.22
C MET A 42 1.95 11.32 2.44
N GLU A 43 1.13 10.42 1.89
CA GLU A 43 -0.33 10.49 1.98
C GLU A 43 -0.84 10.27 3.42
N VAL A 44 -0.28 9.29 4.14
CA VAL A 44 -0.67 9.01 5.54
C VAL A 44 -0.33 10.19 6.45
N VAL A 45 0.88 10.75 6.32
CA VAL A 45 1.31 11.90 7.11
C VAL A 45 0.51 13.15 6.76
N ALA A 46 0.26 13.41 5.48
CA ALA A 46 -0.54 14.55 5.05
C ALA A 46 -2.02 14.45 5.47
N GLY A 47 -2.53 13.23 5.64
CA GLY A 47 -3.90 12.97 6.11
C GLY A 47 -4.09 13.11 7.63
N ALA A 48 -3.01 13.34 8.40
CA ALA A 48 -3.11 13.48 9.85
C ALA A 48 -3.89 14.74 10.26
N ARG A 49 -4.77 14.61 11.25
CA ARG A 49 -5.67 15.69 11.70
C ARG A 49 -4.97 16.81 12.46
N ASP A 50 -3.84 16.50 13.08
CA ASP A 50 -3.02 17.43 13.84
C ASP A 50 -1.56 16.94 13.93
N ALA A 51 -0.66 17.83 14.39
CA ALA A 51 0.77 17.56 14.50
C ALA A 51 1.12 16.43 15.49
N ARG A 52 0.30 16.19 16.52
CA ARG A 52 0.54 15.11 17.48
C ARG A 52 0.26 13.75 16.83
N ARG A 53 -0.83 13.66 16.06
CA ARG A 53 -1.17 12.44 15.33
C ARG A 53 -0.19 12.19 14.19
N GLU A 54 0.19 13.23 13.45
CA GLU A 54 1.23 13.18 12.43
C GLU A 54 2.52 12.56 12.98
N ALA A 55 3.07 13.13 14.06
CA ALA A 55 4.31 12.62 14.66
C ALA A 55 4.17 11.17 15.15
N SER A 56 2.98 10.75 15.57
CA SER A 56 2.72 9.37 15.99
C SER A 56 2.68 8.40 14.80
N LEU A 57 2.04 8.78 13.70
CA LEU A 57 2.04 8.02 12.46
C LEU A 57 3.45 7.93 11.86
N ARG A 58 4.18 9.05 11.84
CA ARG A 58 5.58 9.11 11.35
C ARG A 58 6.47 8.09 12.08
N ARG A 59 6.42 8.08 13.42
CA ARG A 59 7.16 7.12 14.25
C ARG A 59 6.79 5.66 13.96
N LEU A 60 5.52 5.38 13.64
CA LEU A 60 5.09 4.03 13.30
C LEU A 60 5.61 3.61 11.92
N LEU A 61 5.44 4.48 10.92
CA LEU A 61 5.90 4.25 9.55
C LEU A 61 7.42 4.11 9.45
N ASP A 62 8.19 4.82 10.30
CA ASP A 62 9.66 4.73 10.34
C ASP A 62 10.18 3.40 10.89
N ARG A 63 9.32 2.60 11.54
CA ARG A 63 9.64 1.23 11.94
C ARG A 63 9.40 0.22 10.83
N CYS A 64 8.62 0.58 9.81
CA CYS A 64 8.37 -0.25 8.65
C CYS A 64 9.57 -0.23 7.70
N ARG A 65 9.71 -1.29 6.91
CA ARG A 65 10.72 -1.33 5.85
C ARG A 65 10.36 -0.36 4.73
N LEU A 66 11.24 0.59 4.43
CA LEU A 66 11.05 1.50 3.29
C LEU A 66 11.47 0.81 1.98
N LEU A 67 10.50 0.52 1.12
CA LEU A 67 10.72 0.12 -0.26
C LEU A 67 10.79 1.36 -1.14
N ARG A 68 12.04 1.82 -1.32
CA ARG A 68 12.33 3.00 -2.12
C ARG A 68 11.97 2.79 -3.58
N PHE A 69 11.49 3.86 -4.21
CA PHE A 69 11.49 3.93 -5.67
C PHE A 69 12.89 3.81 -6.24
N ASP A 70 12.97 3.09 -7.34
CA ASP A 70 14.05 3.18 -8.29
C ASP A 70 13.55 4.03 -9.46
N ALA A 71 14.13 5.23 -9.62
CA ALA A 71 13.65 6.18 -10.62
C ALA A 71 13.78 5.63 -12.06
N ALA A 72 14.79 4.79 -12.32
CA ALA A 72 15.03 4.22 -13.64
C ALA A 72 14.09 3.04 -13.93
N ALA A 73 13.72 2.26 -12.91
CA ALA A 73 12.85 1.11 -13.09
C ALA A 73 11.36 1.45 -12.94
N ASP A 74 10.98 2.22 -11.92
CA ASP A 74 9.59 2.32 -11.49
C ASP A 74 8.76 3.32 -12.29
N PHE A 75 9.36 4.39 -12.82
CA PHE A 75 8.62 5.38 -13.61
C PHE A 75 8.17 4.80 -14.95
N ASP A 76 9.07 4.13 -15.67
CA ASP A 76 8.75 3.46 -16.92
C ASP A 76 7.78 2.29 -16.66
N ALA A 77 8.03 1.49 -15.62
CA ALA A 77 7.12 0.40 -15.25
C ALA A 77 5.72 0.89 -14.86
N ALA A 78 5.60 2.03 -14.18
CA ALA A 78 4.29 2.62 -13.86
C ALA A 78 3.52 3.05 -15.11
N ALA A 79 4.20 3.60 -16.12
CA ALA A 79 3.58 3.91 -17.40
C ALA A 79 3.08 2.64 -18.10
N ASP A 80 3.87 1.56 -18.08
CA ASP A 80 3.47 0.27 -18.63
C ASP A 80 2.29 -0.35 -17.89
N ILE A 81 2.30 -0.29 -16.55
CA ILE A 81 1.20 -0.73 -15.69
C ILE A 81 -0.08 0.03 -16.03
N TYR A 82 0.00 1.36 -16.14
CA TYR A 82 -1.16 2.19 -16.49
C TYR A 82 -1.76 1.77 -17.84
N ARG A 83 -0.90 1.59 -18.87
CA ARG A 83 -1.33 1.15 -20.20
C ARG A 83 -1.90 -0.27 -20.18
N ALA A 84 -1.32 -1.18 -19.40
CA ALA A 84 -1.82 -2.55 -19.24
C ALA A 84 -3.21 -2.56 -18.60
N CYS A 85 -3.40 -1.80 -17.51
CA CYS A 85 -4.71 -1.63 -16.87
C CYS A 85 -5.74 -1.10 -17.85
N ARG A 86 -5.40 -0.04 -18.60
CA ARG A 86 -6.32 0.56 -19.59
C ARG A 86 -6.72 -0.43 -20.69
N ARG A 87 -5.81 -1.27 -21.16
CA ARG A 87 -6.12 -2.34 -22.12
C ARG A 87 -7.03 -3.42 -21.53
N ALA A 88 -6.95 -3.66 -20.22
CA ALA A 88 -7.80 -4.58 -19.48
C ALA A 88 -9.15 -3.95 -19.03
N GLY A 89 -9.46 -2.72 -19.43
CA GLY A 89 -10.69 -2.02 -19.01
C GLY A 89 -10.65 -1.48 -17.58
N VAL A 90 -9.49 -1.53 -16.90
CA VAL A 90 -9.27 -0.96 -15.58
C VAL A 90 -8.64 0.42 -15.71
N THR A 91 -9.16 1.42 -15.00
CA THR A 91 -8.57 2.75 -14.96
C THR A 91 -8.01 2.99 -13.56
N PRO A 92 -6.68 3.00 -13.38
CA PRO A 92 -6.07 3.41 -12.12
C PRO A 92 -6.52 4.83 -11.74
N ARG A 93 -6.65 5.14 -10.43
CA ARG A 93 -7.05 6.50 -10.01
C ARG A 93 -6.00 7.55 -10.35
N GLY A 94 -4.74 7.12 -10.40
CA GLY A 94 -3.64 7.96 -10.84
C GLY A 94 -2.34 7.19 -11.05
N MET A 95 -1.30 7.92 -11.45
CA MET A 95 0.04 7.35 -11.65
C MET A 95 0.66 6.84 -10.35
N ILE A 96 0.28 7.40 -9.19
CA ILE A 96 0.78 6.95 -7.88
C ILE A 96 0.38 5.48 -7.61
N ASP A 97 -0.87 5.09 -7.89
CA ASP A 97 -1.29 3.68 -7.77
C ASP A 97 -0.43 2.76 -8.64
N CYS A 98 -0.06 3.21 -9.85
CA CYS A 98 0.79 2.45 -10.76
C CYS A 98 2.25 2.37 -10.26
N MET A 99 2.75 3.45 -9.64
CA MET A 99 4.06 3.49 -9.02
C MET A 99 4.13 2.54 -7.80
N ILE A 100 3.12 2.56 -6.93
CA ILE A 100 3.00 1.64 -5.79
C ILE A 100 2.97 0.19 -6.29
N ALA A 101 2.18 -0.10 -7.32
CA ALA A 101 2.14 -1.41 -7.96
C ALA A 101 3.50 -1.83 -8.56
N SER A 102 4.26 -0.88 -9.16
CA SER A 102 5.62 -1.15 -9.64
C SER A 102 6.55 -1.60 -8.52
N VAL A 103 6.55 -0.87 -7.40
CA VAL A 103 7.35 -1.20 -6.22
C VAL A 103 6.97 -2.57 -5.67
N ALA A 104 5.66 -2.83 -5.52
CA ALA A 104 5.19 -4.14 -5.06
C ALA A 104 5.70 -5.29 -5.96
N ARG A 105 5.61 -5.15 -7.29
CA ARG A 105 6.10 -6.17 -8.24
C ARG A 105 7.61 -6.35 -8.16
N ARG A 106 8.37 -5.25 -8.19
CA ARG A 106 9.84 -5.27 -8.21
C ARG A 106 10.39 -5.96 -6.96
N HIS A 107 9.75 -5.73 -5.81
CA HIS A 107 10.12 -6.35 -4.54
C HIS A 107 9.39 -7.66 -4.23
N ARG A 108 8.50 -8.12 -5.13
CA ARG A 108 7.63 -9.30 -4.91
C ARG A 108 6.87 -9.23 -3.58
N ALA A 109 6.45 -8.03 -3.20
CA ALA A 109 5.62 -7.82 -2.01
C ALA A 109 4.16 -8.14 -2.34
N SER A 110 3.46 -8.76 -1.39
CA SER A 110 2.00 -8.72 -1.41
C SER A 110 1.52 -7.31 -1.04
N LEU A 111 0.30 -6.97 -1.42
CA LEU A 111 -0.28 -5.66 -1.20
C LEU A 111 -1.47 -5.76 -0.25
N LEU A 112 -1.42 -5.05 0.88
CA LEU A 112 -2.56 -4.84 1.76
C LEU A 112 -3.18 -3.48 1.45
N ALA A 113 -4.41 -3.47 0.94
CA ALA A 113 -5.15 -2.26 0.59
C ALA A 113 -6.62 -2.39 1.00
N CYS A 114 -7.29 -1.25 1.13
CA CYS A 114 -8.75 -1.14 1.24
C CYS A 114 -9.26 -0.17 0.15
N ASP A 115 -8.77 -0.38 -1.07
CA ASP A 115 -9.03 0.46 -2.23
C ASP A 115 -9.28 -0.40 -3.46
N ALA A 116 -10.53 -0.40 -3.92
CA ALA A 116 -10.96 -1.26 -5.01
C ALA A 116 -10.27 -0.94 -6.36
N ASP A 117 -9.82 0.30 -6.59
CA ASP A 117 -9.08 0.64 -7.80
C ASP A 117 -7.67 0.04 -7.75
N LEU A 118 -6.98 0.20 -6.62
CA LEU A 118 -5.65 -0.36 -6.46
C LEU A 118 -5.66 -1.90 -6.43
N GLU A 119 -6.68 -2.52 -5.86
CA GLU A 119 -6.90 -3.97 -5.93
C GLU A 119 -7.09 -4.46 -7.38
N ARG A 120 -7.83 -3.71 -8.21
CA ARG A 120 -7.96 -4.01 -9.64
C ARG A 120 -6.63 -3.88 -10.38
N VAL A 121 -5.82 -2.86 -10.06
CA VAL A 121 -4.46 -2.72 -10.61
C VAL A 121 -3.61 -3.92 -10.22
N ALA A 122 -3.65 -4.32 -8.95
CA ALA A 122 -2.93 -5.49 -8.45
C ALA A 122 -3.33 -6.75 -9.20
N HIS A 123 -4.62 -6.96 -9.43
CA HIS A 123 -5.13 -8.09 -10.20
C HIS A 123 -4.60 -8.13 -11.64
N VAL A 124 -4.69 -7.01 -12.38
CA VAL A 124 -4.16 -6.92 -13.76
C VAL A 124 -2.66 -7.25 -13.81
N MET A 125 -1.93 -6.84 -12.78
CA MET A 125 -0.48 -6.99 -12.71
C MET A 125 0.00 -8.30 -12.05
N GLY A 126 -0.92 -9.15 -11.59
CA GLY A 126 -0.62 -10.40 -10.89
C GLY A 126 0.06 -10.20 -9.54
N ILE A 127 -0.21 -9.08 -8.87
CA ILE A 127 0.28 -8.79 -7.51
C ILE A 127 -0.65 -9.51 -6.52
N THR A 128 -0.05 -10.28 -5.60
CA THR A 128 -0.80 -10.94 -4.54
C THR A 128 -1.41 -9.91 -3.59
N LEU A 129 -2.72 -9.96 -3.39
CA LEU A 129 -3.38 -9.19 -2.34
C LEU A 129 -3.22 -9.91 -1.00
N ASP A 130 -2.83 -9.18 0.03
CA ASP A 130 -2.84 -9.66 1.41
C ASP A 130 -4.24 -9.43 1.99
N GLY A 131 -4.95 -10.52 2.28
CA GLY A 131 -6.30 -10.51 2.83
C GLY A 131 -6.34 -11.01 4.28
N PRO A 132 -7.51 -10.97 4.93
CA PRO A 132 -7.68 -11.60 6.23
C PRO A 132 -7.29 -13.09 6.14
N GLN A 133 -6.40 -13.54 7.02
CA GLN A 133 -6.27 -14.97 7.27
C GLN A 133 -7.57 -15.40 7.95
N GLU A 134 -8.32 -16.28 7.31
CA GLU A 134 -9.35 -17.02 8.03
C GLU A 134 -8.63 -17.84 9.10
N ASP A 135 -8.89 -17.52 10.37
CA ASP A 135 -8.42 -18.33 11.49
C ASP A 135 -9.03 -19.73 11.33
N ILE A 136 -8.18 -20.75 11.14
CA ILE A 136 -8.56 -22.17 11.16
C ILE A 136 -8.67 -22.63 12.61
#